data_AF-A0A931KCV9-F1
#
_entry.id   AF-A0A931KCV9-F1
#
_cell.length_a   1.000
_cell.length_b   1.000
_cell.length_c   1.000
_cell.angle_alpha   90.00
_cell.angle_beta   90.00
_cell.angle_gamma   90.00
#
_symmetry.space_group_name_H-M   'P 1'
#
loop_
_entity.id
_entity.type
_entity.pdbx_description
1 polymer ?
#
loop_
_entity_poly.entity_id
_entity_poly.type
_entity_poly.pdbx_seq_one_letter_code
_entity_poly.pdbx_strand_id
1 'polypeptide(L)'
;MNKKRLGRGLDALLGREEGGFEPSSWDLNSGGDLSQVSLDLIDTNPYQPRRHFDSNEITALADSLRQHGMLQPVIVRAVGERFQLIAGERRLRAAKEAMLHEVPARIMDLDDRRVCEIAMVENLQREDLGAIEKATAFKSYLDQFEATQDELAEKLGLERSTVSNFIRLLELPEAIRNAVSEKKITMGHARALLSLETEEGKLAAMQRVIDEQLSVRQTEALVATGEPTPAKPRPKKSESDESNESPAERPEHVILFEQTFHERLGLAVQVKLKKGESGQVIIPFKTADEWEKLNAMLSSMAS
;
A
#
# COMPACT_ATOMS: atom_id res chain seq x y z
N MET A 1 -37.58 -12.40 -37.34
CA MET A 1 -36.72 -11.57 -38.21
C MET A 1 -35.66 -10.91 -37.37
N ASN A 2 -34.40 -11.13 -37.73
CA ASN A 2 -33.17 -10.74 -37.05
C ASN A 2 -32.98 -9.23 -36.85
N LYS A 3 -32.40 -8.83 -35.71
CA LYS A 3 -31.42 -7.73 -35.66
C LYS A 3 -30.41 -7.89 -34.51
N LYS A 4 -29.27 -8.48 -34.89
CA LYS A 4 -27.88 -8.18 -34.50
C LYS A 4 -27.60 -7.78 -33.03
N ARG A 5 -27.15 -8.77 -32.25
CA ARG A 5 -26.20 -8.60 -31.14
C ARG A 5 -24.78 -8.56 -31.74
N LEU A 6 -24.17 -7.39 -31.81
CA LEU A 6 -22.74 -7.25 -32.10
C LEU A 6 -22.23 -6.10 -31.23
N GLY A 7 -21.40 -6.41 -30.22
CA GLY A 7 -20.86 -5.39 -29.33
C GLY A 7 -20.45 -5.83 -27.92
N ARG A 8 -20.18 -7.11 -27.68
CA ARG A 8 -19.58 -7.58 -26.38
C ARG A 8 -18.13 -8.07 -26.53
N GLY A 9 -17.49 -7.81 -27.67
CA GLY A 9 -16.18 -8.36 -28.01
C GLY A 9 -15.03 -7.35 -28.10
N LEU A 10 -15.31 -6.04 -28.06
CA LEU A 10 -14.28 -5.00 -28.14
C LEU A 10 -13.70 -4.63 -26.76
N ASP A 11 -14.49 -4.77 -25.69
CA ASP A 11 -14.03 -4.64 -24.29
C ASP A 11 -13.06 -5.75 -23.85
N ALA A 12 -12.95 -6.85 -24.61
CA ALA A 12 -12.02 -7.93 -24.31
C ALA A 12 -10.64 -7.73 -24.97
N LEU A 13 -10.50 -6.76 -25.88
CA LEU A 13 -9.29 -6.51 -26.68
C LEU A 13 -8.54 -5.24 -26.26
N LEU A 14 -9.18 -4.36 -25.50
CA LEU A 14 -8.53 -3.21 -24.89
C LEU A 14 -8.13 -3.59 -23.47
N GLY A 15 -6.83 -3.84 -23.31
CA GLY A 15 -6.18 -4.37 -22.12
C GLY A 15 -6.80 -3.88 -20.81
N ARG A 16 -7.36 -4.85 -20.09
CA ARG A 16 -7.60 -4.74 -18.65
C ARG A 16 -6.23 -4.59 -18.00
N GLU A 17 -5.83 -3.36 -17.69
CA GLU A 17 -4.73 -3.12 -16.76
C GLU A 17 -5.20 -3.59 -15.38
N GLU A 18 -4.57 -4.64 -14.88
CA GLU A 18 -4.79 -5.22 -13.57
C GLU A 18 -4.41 -4.22 -12.47
N GLY A 19 -5.27 -4.07 -11.45
CA GLY A 19 -4.87 -3.57 -10.13
C GLY A 19 -5.56 -2.31 -9.60
N GLY A 20 -6.59 -1.76 -10.27
CA GLY A 20 -7.33 -0.60 -9.76
C GLY A 20 -8.59 -1.00 -8.99
N PHE A 21 -8.69 -0.61 -7.72
CA PHE A 21 -9.99 -0.50 -7.05
C PHE A 21 -10.87 0.45 -7.88
N GLU A 22 -11.96 -0.06 -8.45
CA GLU A 22 -12.91 0.78 -9.17
C GLU A 22 -13.49 1.79 -8.18
N PRO A 23 -13.36 3.10 -8.45
CA PRO A 23 -13.92 4.11 -7.59
C PRO A 23 -15.42 4.18 -7.83
N SER A 24 -16.17 3.24 -7.29
CA SER A 24 -17.62 3.17 -7.45
C SER A 24 -18.38 4.31 -6.74
N SER A 25 -17.70 5.38 -6.31
CA SER A 25 -18.29 6.56 -5.66
C SER A 25 -17.86 7.92 -6.25
N TRP A 26 -16.94 7.95 -7.22
CA TRP A 26 -16.63 9.17 -7.97
C TRP A 26 -16.69 8.90 -9.47
N ASP A 27 -17.77 9.32 -10.11
CA ASP A 27 -17.95 9.13 -11.56
C ASP A 27 -17.27 10.28 -12.33
N LEU A 28 -15.93 10.39 -12.19
CA LEU A 28 -15.14 11.45 -12.86
C LEU A 28 -15.07 11.27 -14.39
N ASN A 29 -15.52 10.13 -14.92
CA ASN A 29 -15.56 9.84 -16.35
C ASN A 29 -16.89 10.26 -17.02
N SER A 30 -17.96 10.47 -16.24
CA SER A 30 -19.31 10.64 -16.77
C SER A 30 -19.90 12.05 -16.57
N GLY A 31 -19.20 12.94 -15.85
CA GLY A 31 -19.63 14.33 -15.61
C GLY A 31 -18.61 15.37 -16.09
N GLY A 32 -19.09 16.51 -16.59
CA GLY A 32 -18.27 17.67 -16.97
C GLY A 32 -18.09 17.88 -18.48
N ASP A 33 -17.97 19.14 -18.89
CA ASP A 33 -17.81 19.54 -20.28
C ASP A 33 -16.39 19.28 -20.77
N LEU A 34 -16.27 18.62 -21.93
CA LEU A 34 -15.00 18.43 -22.62
C LEU A 34 -14.70 19.67 -23.47
N SER A 35 -13.57 20.33 -23.21
CA SER A 35 -13.14 21.54 -23.91
C SER A 35 -11.63 21.52 -24.17
N GLN A 36 -11.18 22.31 -25.14
CA GLN A 36 -9.76 22.62 -25.29
C GLN A 36 -9.44 23.81 -24.38
N VAL A 37 -8.45 23.66 -23.51
CA VAL A 37 -8.05 24.67 -22.54
C VAL A 37 -6.59 25.03 -22.77
N SER A 38 -6.30 26.32 -22.84
CA SER A 38 -4.91 26.81 -22.90
C SER A 38 -4.13 26.38 -21.67
N LEU A 39 -2.93 25.84 -21.90
CA LEU A 39 -2.04 25.38 -20.82
C LEU A 39 -1.65 26.50 -19.86
N ASP A 40 -1.63 27.75 -20.32
CA ASP A 40 -1.28 28.93 -19.51
C ASP A 40 -2.40 29.31 -18.53
N LEU A 41 -3.62 28.81 -18.74
CA LEU A 41 -4.76 29.00 -17.84
C LEU A 41 -4.89 27.88 -16.80
N ILE A 42 -4.08 26.81 -16.89
CA ILE A 42 -4.16 25.67 -15.98
C ILE A 42 -3.09 25.78 -14.88
N ASP A 43 -3.55 25.99 -13.66
CA ASP A 43 -2.76 25.96 -12.44
C ASP A 43 -2.65 24.54 -11.89
N THR A 44 -1.48 24.20 -11.36
CA THR A 44 -1.26 22.92 -10.70
C THR A 44 -2.03 22.84 -9.38
N ASN A 45 -2.44 21.64 -8.99
CA ASN A 45 -3.13 21.44 -7.71
C ASN A 45 -2.18 21.74 -6.54
N PRO A 46 -2.49 22.71 -5.65
CA PRO A 46 -1.65 22.99 -4.48
C PRO A 46 -1.62 21.83 -3.48
N TYR A 47 -2.62 20.95 -3.53
CA TYR A 47 -2.74 19.78 -2.66
C TYR A 47 -2.04 18.53 -3.21
N GLN A 48 -1.31 18.62 -4.33
CA GLN A 48 -0.53 17.49 -4.86
C GLN A 48 0.87 17.45 -4.21
N PRO A 49 1.16 16.45 -3.36
CA PRO A 49 2.45 16.34 -2.68
C PRO A 49 3.55 15.73 -3.58
N ARG A 50 3.21 15.17 -4.77
CA ARG A 50 4.21 14.60 -5.67
C ARG A 50 5.14 15.70 -6.19
N ARG A 51 6.35 15.74 -5.67
CA ARG A 51 7.42 16.66 -6.14
C ARG A 51 8.42 15.97 -7.06
N HIS A 52 8.58 14.65 -6.92
CA HIS A 52 9.50 13.86 -7.74
C HIS A 52 8.78 13.14 -8.88
N PHE A 53 9.19 13.46 -10.10
CA PHE A 53 8.78 12.80 -11.34
C PHE A 53 10.04 12.30 -12.02
N ASP A 54 10.00 11.09 -12.54
CA ASP A 54 11.09 10.57 -13.37
C ASP A 54 11.11 11.37 -14.68
N SER A 55 12.22 12.08 -14.92
CA SER A 55 12.38 12.90 -16.13
C SER A 55 12.30 12.07 -17.41
N ASN A 56 12.79 10.82 -17.39
CA ASN A 56 12.80 9.97 -18.58
C ASN A 56 11.38 9.54 -18.97
N GLU A 57 10.53 9.23 -17.98
CA GLU A 57 9.12 8.89 -18.23
C GLU A 57 8.33 10.09 -18.76
N ILE A 58 8.62 11.30 -18.30
CA ILE A 58 7.96 12.52 -18.77
C ILE A 58 8.39 12.84 -20.20
N THR A 59 9.67 12.74 -20.54
CA THR A 59 10.16 12.96 -21.91
C THR A 59 9.58 11.96 -22.89
N ALA A 60 9.53 10.66 -22.54
CA ALA A 60 8.89 9.64 -23.38
C ALA A 60 7.40 9.93 -23.62
N LEU A 61 6.68 10.40 -22.58
CA LEU A 61 5.28 10.81 -22.72
C LEU A 61 5.15 12.08 -23.57
N ALA A 62 6.06 13.05 -23.44
CA ALA A 62 6.09 14.26 -24.25
C ALA A 62 6.31 13.95 -25.74
N ASP A 63 7.21 13.02 -26.06
CA ASP A 63 7.42 12.55 -27.44
C ASP A 63 6.17 11.90 -28.02
N SER A 64 5.49 11.07 -27.24
CA SER A 64 4.20 10.48 -27.64
C SER A 64 3.13 11.55 -27.88
N LEU A 65 3.04 12.55 -26.99
CA LEU A 65 2.11 13.68 -27.11
C LEU A 65 2.40 14.55 -28.33
N ARG A 66 3.66 14.75 -28.73
CA ARG A 66 4.03 15.47 -29.96
C ARG A 66 3.54 14.74 -31.22
N GLN A 67 3.57 13.40 -31.20
CA GLN A 67 3.19 12.58 -32.37
C GLN A 67 1.67 12.40 -32.50
N HIS A 68 0.97 12.15 -31.39
CA HIS A 68 -0.43 11.72 -31.41
C HIS A 68 -1.39 12.73 -30.76
N GLY A 69 -0.87 13.80 -30.17
CA GLY A 69 -1.66 14.70 -29.32
C GLY A 69 -2.07 14.04 -28.00
N MET A 70 -2.80 14.79 -27.18
CA MET A 70 -3.35 14.27 -25.92
C MET A 70 -4.69 13.58 -26.17
N LEU A 71 -4.73 12.26 -26.10
CA LEU A 71 -5.98 11.49 -26.26
C LEU A 71 -6.83 11.46 -24.99
N GLN A 72 -6.19 11.35 -23.82
CA GLN A 72 -6.86 11.32 -22.54
C GLN A 72 -6.90 12.72 -21.92
N PRO A 73 -8.09 13.33 -21.73
CA PRO A 73 -8.20 14.67 -21.19
C PRO A 73 -7.69 14.76 -19.76
N VAL A 74 -7.14 15.91 -19.39
CA VAL A 74 -6.88 16.26 -17.98
C VAL A 74 -8.19 16.64 -17.29
N ILE A 75 -8.27 16.47 -15.97
CA ILE A 75 -9.47 16.86 -15.21
C ILE A 75 -9.14 18.16 -14.49
N VAL A 76 -9.97 19.18 -14.70
CA VAL A 76 -9.79 20.51 -14.13
C VAL A 76 -11.10 21.03 -13.55
N ARG A 77 -11.04 22.01 -12.65
CA ARG A 77 -12.18 22.83 -12.24
C ARG A 77 -11.96 24.30 -12.56
N ALA A 78 -13.04 25.04 -12.78
CA ALA A 78 -12.97 26.48 -12.96
C ALA A 78 -12.76 27.18 -11.61
N VAL A 79 -11.81 28.12 -11.56
CA VAL A 79 -11.55 29.00 -10.41
C VAL A 79 -11.37 30.42 -10.92
N GLY A 80 -12.46 31.20 -10.90
CA GLY A 80 -12.50 32.52 -11.53
C GLY A 80 -12.35 32.40 -13.05
N GLU A 81 -11.35 33.09 -13.62
CA GLU A 81 -11.02 33.04 -15.06
C GLU A 81 -9.98 31.96 -15.41
N ARG A 82 -9.50 31.19 -14.42
CA ARG A 82 -8.47 30.17 -14.57
C ARG A 82 -9.00 28.78 -14.26
N PHE A 83 -8.18 27.76 -14.52
CA PHE A 83 -8.50 26.37 -14.24
C PHE A 83 -7.51 25.80 -13.24
N GLN A 84 -8.00 25.04 -12.28
CA GLN A 84 -7.14 24.28 -11.38
C GLN A 84 -7.18 22.81 -11.75
N LEU A 85 -5.99 22.20 -11.91
CA LEU A 85 -5.85 20.78 -12.15
C LEU A 85 -6.36 19.97 -10.96
N ILE A 86 -7.17 18.95 -11.23
CA ILE A 86 -7.60 17.95 -10.25
C ILE A 86 -6.77 16.68 -10.43
N ALA A 87 -6.70 16.18 -11.68
CA ALA A 87 -5.99 14.94 -12.01
C ALA A 87 -5.30 15.03 -13.39
N GLY A 88 -4.19 14.30 -13.54
CA GLY A 88 -3.42 14.24 -14.78
C GLY A 88 -2.13 15.08 -14.80
N GLU A 89 -1.50 15.31 -13.65
CA GLU A 89 -0.30 16.15 -13.50
C GLU A 89 0.85 15.72 -14.42
N ARG A 90 1.08 14.40 -14.57
CA ARG A 90 2.08 13.86 -15.51
C ARG A 90 1.81 14.28 -16.96
N ARG A 91 0.55 14.23 -17.38
CA ARG A 91 0.12 14.60 -18.74
C ARG A 91 0.25 16.11 -18.95
N LEU A 92 -0.12 16.91 -17.95
CA LEU A 92 0.04 18.37 -18.00
C LEU A 92 1.52 18.76 -18.15
N ARG A 93 2.42 18.12 -17.40
CA ARG A 93 3.87 18.35 -17.51
C ARG A 93 4.43 17.93 -18.85
N ALA A 94 4.08 16.73 -19.31
CA ALA A 94 4.52 16.25 -20.62
C ALA A 94 3.97 17.13 -21.76
N ALA A 95 2.76 17.68 -21.63
CA ALA A 95 2.20 18.63 -22.61
C ALA A 95 2.96 19.95 -22.65
N LYS A 96 3.40 20.46 -21.48
CA LYS A 96 4.29 21.63 -21.40
C LYS A 96 5.65 21.36 -22.05
N GLU A 97 6.24 20.20 -21.79
CA GLU A 97 7.51 19.78 -22.43
C GLU A 97 7.35 19.52 -23.94
N ALA A 98 6.19 19.03 -24.37
CA ALA A 98 5.83 18.88 -25.76
C ALA A 98 5.56 20.22 -26.48
N MET A 99 5.56 21.35 -25.74
CA MET A 99 5.24 22.69 -26.22
C MET A 99 3.86 22.78 -26.89
N LEU A 100 2.88 22.05 -26.36
CA LEU A 100 1.49 22.23 -26.76
C LEU A 100 1.00 23.60 -26.29
N HIS A 101 0.05 24.19 -27.01
CA HIS A 101 -0.62 25.43 -26.59
C HIS A 101 -1.91 25.15 -25.82
N GLU A 102 -2.66 24.14 -26.24
CA GLU A 102 -3.93 23.74 -25.66
C GLU A 102 -3.94 22.24 -25.38
N VAL A 103 -4.71 21.84 -24.38
CA VAL A 103 -4.95 20.43 -24.05
C VAL A 103 -6.44 20.16 -23.87
N PRO A 104 -6.92 18.98 -24.24
CA PRO A 104 -8.27 18.57 -23.91
C PRO A 104 -8.39 18.45 -22.39
N ALA A 105 -9.35 19.15 -21.82
CA ALA A 105 -9.66 19.15 -20.41
C ALA A 105 -11.15 18.88 -20.19
N ARG A 106 -11.43 18.07 -19.17
CA ARG A 106 -12.77 17.86 -18.63
C ARG A 106 -12.95 18.85 -17.49
N ILE A 107 -13.84 19.82 -17.68
CA ILE A 107 -14.16 20.84 -16.68
C ILE A 107 -15.25 20.28 -15.77
N MET A 108 -14.93 20.14 -14.49
CA MET A 108 -15.85 19.68 -13.45
C MET A 108 -16.09 20.79 -12.44
N ASP A 109 -17.35 20.94 -12.02
CA ASP A 109 -17.70 21.83 -10.92
C ASP A 109 -17.54 21.08 -9.59
N LEU A 110 -16.38 21.27 -8.95
CA LEU A 110 -16.02 20.63 -7.69
C LEU A 110 -15.57 21.68 -6.67
N ASP A 111 -16.07 21.56 -5.44
CA ASP A 111 -15.63 22.37 -4.31
C ASP A 111 -14.23 21.96 -3.81
N ASP A 112 -13.63 22.81 -2.98
CA ASP A 112 -12.27 22.60 -2.44
C ASP A 112 -12.16 21.28 -1.68
N ARG A 113 -13.21 20.95 -0.93
CA ARG A 113 -13.31 19.73 -0.14
C ARG A 113 -13.22 18.50 -1.03
N ARG A 114 -13.99 18.45 -2.12
CA ARG A 114 -13.99 17.30 -3.02
C ARG A 114 -12.69 17.17 -3.81
N VAL A 115 -12.09 18.28 -4.22
CA VAL A 115 -10.77 18.26 -4.88
C VAL A 115 -9.70 17.72 -3.95
N CYS A 116 -9.73 18.11 -2.67
CA CYS A 116 -8.81 17.58 -1.65
C CYS A 116 -9.01 16.07 -1.44
N GLU A 117 -10.25 15.60 -1.31
CA GLU A 117 -10.58 14.17 -1.18
C GLU A 117 -10.04 13.33 -2.35
N ILE A 118 -10.26 13.78 -3.59
CA ILE A 118 -9.79 13.08 -4.78
C ILE A 118 -8.26 12.99 -4.79
N ALA A 119 -7.57 14.10 -4.48
CA ALA A 119 -6.13 14.12 -4.39
C ALA A 119 -5.61 13.17 -3.28
N MET A 120 -6.29 13.10 -2.14
CA MET A 120 -5.91 12.18 -1.05
C MET A 120 -6.10 10.72 -1.43
N VAL A 121 -7.19 10.36 -2.12
CA VAL A 121 -7.45 8.99 -2.59
C VAL A 121 -6.38 8.54 -3.59
N GLU A 122 -6.06 9.37 -4.59
CA GLU A 122 -4.99 9.07 -5.55
C GLU A 122 -3.66 8.83 -4.84
N ASN A 123 -3.32 9.69 -3.86
CA ASN A 123 -2.08 9.58 -3.11
C ASN A 123 -2.05 8.39 -2.13
N LEU A 124 -3.20 7.96 -1.61
CA LEU A 124 -3.26 6.82 -0.70
C LEU A 124 -2.94 5.50 -1.41
N GLN A 125 -3.35 5.37 -2.67
CA GLN A 125 -3.06 4.22 -3.54
C GLN A 125 -1.57 4.09 -3.88
N ARG A 126 -0.77 5.11 -3.56
CA ARG A 126 0.65 5.11 -3.80
C ARG A 126 1.42 4.45 -2.67
N GLU A 127 2.29 3.52 -3.04
CA GLU A 127 3.18 2.83 -2.11
C GLU A 127 4.30 3.74 -1.57
N ASP A 128 4.62 4.84 -2.26
CA ASP A 128 5.74 5.71 -1.91
C ASP A 128 5.42 6.77 -0.83
N LEU A 129 4.15 7.06 -0.56
CA LEU A 129 3.79 8.08 0.44
C LEU A 129 4.02 7.57 1.87
N GLY A 130 4.84 8.31 2.63
CA GLY A 130 5.23 7.94 3.99
C GLY A 130 4.07 7.98 4.99
N ALA A 131 4.15 7.18 6.05
CA ALA A 131 3.09 7.12 7.06
C ALA A 131 2.83 8.47 7.76
N ILE A 132 3.89 9.26 8.00
CA ILE A 132 3.79 10.59 8.61
C ILE A 132 3.19 11.62 7.64
N GLU A 133 3.50 11.52 6.34
CA GLU A 133 2.91 12.38 5.32
C GLU A 133 1.41 12.13 5.20
N LYS A 134 0.99 10.84 5.17
CA LYS A 134 -0.43 10.45 5.21
C LYS A 134 -1.14 11.01 6.45
N ALA A 135 -0.53 10.85 7.62
CA ALA A 135 -1.07 11.38 8.87
C ALA A 135 -1.25 12.90 8.85
N THR A 136 -0.27 13.62 8.31
CA THR A 136 -0.30 15.08 8.18
C THR A 136 -1.41 15.53 7.26
N ALA A 137 -1.55 14.88 6.09
CA ALA A 137 -2.64 15.16 5.15
C ALA A 137 -4.01 14.91 5.78
N PHE A 138 -4.18 13.82 6.53
CA PHE A 138 -5.43 13.53 7.23
C PHE A 138 -5.77 14.61 8.25
N LYS A 139 -4.78 15.02 9.06
CA LYS A 139 -4.97 16.06 10.08
C LYS A 139 -5.31 17.40 9.43
N SER A 140 -4.59 17.81 8.39
CA SER A 140 -4.87 19.04 7.65
C SER A 140 -6.26 19.05 7.04
N TYR A 141 -6.74 17.94 6.48
CA TYR A 141 -8.10 17.84 5.96
C TYR A 141 -9.16 18.06 7.06
N LEU A 142 -9.02 17.38 8.20
CA LEU A 142 -9.97 17.50 9.31
C LEU A 142 -10.00 18.93 9.86
N ASP A 143 -8.85 19.56 10.00
CA ASP A 143 -8.73 20.92 10.52
C ASP A 143 -9.25 21.96 9.52
N GLN A 144 -8.97 21.80 8.22
CA GLN A 144 -9.36 22.74 7.18
C GLN A 144 -10.87 22.72 6.89
N PHE A 145 -11.49 21.54 6.92
CA PHE A 145 -12.90 21.37 6.55
C PHE A 145 -13.83 21.09 7.74
N GLU A 146 -13.31 21.20 8.96
CA GLU A 146 -14.00 20.88 10.22
C GLU A 146 -14.69 19.50 10.20
N ALA A 147 -14.11 18.55 9.45
CA ALA A 147 -14.67 17.24 9.23
C ALA A 147 -14.38 16.28 10.39
N THR A 148 -15.22 15.27 10.55
CA THR A 148 -14.98 14.20 11.53
C THR A 148 -14.09 13.09 10.96
N GLN A 149 -13.41 12.32 11.83
CA GLN A 149 -12.63 11.15 11.40
C GLN A 149 -13.50 10.11 10.70
N ASP A 150 -14.78 10.01 11.09
CA ASP A 150 -15.76 9.11 10.49
C ASP A 150 -16.09 9.53 9.05
N GLU A 151 -16.37 10.81 8.82
CA GLU A 151 -16.59 11.35 7.47
C GLU A 151 -15.37 11.13 6.56
N LEU A 152 -14.17 11.45 7.04
CA LEU A 152 -12.95 11.25 6.27
C LEU A 152 -12.74 9.77 5.91
N ALA A 153 -12.98 8.87 6.86
CA ALA A 153 -12.86 7.43 6.65
C ALA A 153 -13.82 6.94 5.56
N GLU A 154 -15.09 7.36 5.60
CA GLU A 154 -16.09 7.02 4.59
C GLU A 154 -15.68 7.53 3.20
N LYS A 155 -15.23 8.79 3.10
CA LYS A 155 -14.83 9.39 1.81
C LYS A 155 -13.61 8.72 1.19
N LEU A 156 -12.67 8.27 2.02
CA LEU A 156 -11.46 7.58 1.55
C LEU A 156 -11.64 6.06 1.41
N GLY A 157 -12.80 5.50 1.78
CA GLY A 157 -13.02 4.05 1.77
C GLY A 157 -12.17 3.30 2.81
N LEU A 158 -11.88 3.94 3.94
CA LEU A 158 -11.07 3.39 5.04
C LEU A 158 -11.92 3.10 6.28
N GLU A 159 -11.37 2.32 7.19
CA GLU A 159 -11.91 2.25 8.54
C GLU A 159 -11.55 3.52 9.33
N ARG A 160 -12.49 4.00 10.16
CA ARG A 160 -12.24 5.06 11.15
C ARG A 160 -11.01 4.79 12.02
N SER A 161 -10.81 3.52 12.41
CA SER A 161 -9.66 3.03 13.17
C SER A 161 -8.33 3.38 12.48
N THR A 162 -8.29 3.28 11.15
CA THR A 162 -7.10 3.52 10.34
C THR A 162 -6.78 5.00 10.31
N VAL A 163 -7.77 5.85 10.06
CA VAL A 163 -7.63 7.31 10.09
C VAL A 163 -7.12 7.78 11.47
N SER A 164 -7.73 7.28 12.54
CA SER A 164 -7.34 7.57 13.92
C SER A 164 -5.88 7.15 14.19
N ASN A 165 -5.50 5.93 13.80
CA ASN A 165 -4.14 5.43 13.99
C ASN A 165 -3.08 6.29 13.30
N PHE A 166 -3.35 6.76 12.07
CA PHE A 166 -2.44 7.68 11.38
C PHE A 166 -2.29 9.00 12.12
N ILE A 167 -3.40 9.65 12.48
CA ILE A 167 -3.38 10.95 13.16
C ILE A 167 -2.62 10.88 14.47
N ARG A 168 -2.79 9.80 15.24
CA ARG A 168 -2.08 9.62 16.51
C ARG A 168 -0.56 9.55 16.35
N LEU A 169 -0.03 9.17 15.18
CA LEU A 169 1.42 9.21 14.94
C LEU A 169 1.99 10.63 15.06
N LEU A 170 1.18 11.66 14.82
CA LEU A 170 1.60 13.05 14.97
C LEU A 170 1.80 13.45 16.44
N GLU A 171 1.22 12.72 17.39
CA GLU A 171 1.41 12.89 18.84
C GLU A 171 2.78 12.38 19.31
N LEU A 172 3.50 11.61 18.47
CA LEU A 172 4.82 11.12 18.82
C LEU A 172 5.86 12.24 18.73
N PRO A 173 6.91 12.21 19.57
CA PRO A 173 8.09 13.05 19.46
C PRO A 173 8.68 13.09 18.05
N GLU A 174 9.25 14.23 17.67
CA GLU A 174 9.79 14.45 16.33
C GLU A 174 10.82 13.39 15.92
N ALA A 175 11.70 12.99 16.84
CA ALA A 175 12.69 11.95 16.60
C ALA A 175 12.06 10.60 16.17
N ILE A 176 10.91 10.24 16.75
CA ILE A 176 10.19 9.00 16.40
C ILE A 176 9.50 9.16 15.05
N ARG A 177 8.90 10.32 14.76
CA ARG A 177 8.30 10.59 13.43
C ARG A 177 9.36 10.55 12.33
N ASN A 178 10.55 11.07 12.60
CA ASN A 178 11.69 11.02 11.68
C ASN A 178 12.15 9.56 11.48
N ALA A 179 12.26 8.77 12.55
CA ALA A 179 12.62 7.36 12.43
C ALA A 179 11.60 6.54 11.61
N VAL A 180 10.30 6.86 11.68
CA VAL A 180 9.26 6.27 10.82
C VAL A 180 9.43 6.70 9.37
N SER A 181 9.68 7.98 9.14
CA SER A 181 9.85 8.56 7.80
C SER A 181 11.09 8.00 7.09
N GLU A 182 12.18 7.80 7.85
CA GLU A 182 13.42 7.16 7.40
C GLU A 182 13.32 5.62 7.31
N LYS A 183 12.15 5.05 7.61
CA LYS A 183 11.90 3.58 7.63
C LYS A 183 12.80 2.80 8.60
N LYS A 184 13.42 3.46 9.59
CA LYS A 184 14.18 2.80 10.68
C LYS A 184 13.26 1.98 11.58
N ILE A 185 12.03 2.46 11.75
CA ILE A 185 10.95 1.73 12.41
C ILE A 185 9.69 1.79 11.54
N THR A 186 8.86 0.76 11.64
CA THR A 186 7.57 0.73 10.94
C THR A 186 6.47 1.47 11.72
N MET A 187 5.37 1.82 11.05
CA MET A 187 4.18 2.39 11.69
C MET A 187 3.66 1.55 12.87
N GLY A 188 3.75 0.22 12.77
CA GLY A 188 3.35 -0.69 13.86
C GLY A 188 4.18 -0.48 15.14
N HIS A 189 5.50 -0.28 15.01
CA HIS A 189 6.36 0.04 16.15
C HIS A 189 5.98 1.40 16.75
N ALA A 190 5.84 2.42 15.91
CA ALA A 190 5.44 3.76 16.36
C ALA A 190 4.10 3.75 17.10
N ARG A 191 3.14 2.94 16.63
CA ARG A 191 1.85 2.75 17.29
C ARG A 191 1.99 2.09 18.66
N ALA A 192 2.88 1.11 18.81
CA ALA A 192 3.17 0.50 20.10
C ALA A 192 3.81 1.50 21.07
N LEU A 193 4.65 2.42 20.60
CA LEU A 193 5.26 3.46 21.44
C LEU A 193 4.23 4.48 21.96
N LEU A 194 3.08 4.66 21.30
CA LEU A 194 2.03 5.58 21.75
C LEU A 194 1.43 5.22 23.11
N SER A 195 1.51 3.96 23.55
CA SER A 195 0.99 3.57 24.87
C SER A 195 1.89 3.96 26.04
N LEU A 196 3.10 4.47 25.79
CA LEU A 196 3.93 5.08 26.82
C LEU A 196 3.45 6.50 27.12
N GLU A 197 3.44 6.87 28.39
CA GLU A 197 3.00 8.21 28.82
C GLU A 197 4.10 9.26 28.63
N THR A 198 5.34 8.93 28.95
CA THR A 198 6.46 9.88 28.94
C THR A 198 7.20 9.90 27.61
N GLU A 199 7.60 11.10 27.17
CA GLU A 199 8.41 11.30 25.97
C GLU A 199 9.78 10.59 26.09
N GLU A 200 10.43 10.69 27.26
CA GLU A 200 11.69 9.99 27.55
C GLU A 200 11.55 8.47 27.40
N GLY A 201 10.46 7.90 27.90
CA GLY A 201 10.16 6.47 27.76
C GLY A 201 9.98 6.06 26.30
N LYS A 202 9.25 6.87 25.51
CA LYS A 202 9.06 6.64 24.07
C LYS A 202 10.38 6.61 23.32
N LEU A 203 11.27 7.58 23.59
CA LEU A 203 12.57 7.68 22.94
C LEU A 203 13.50 6.52 23.34
N ALA A 204 13.55 6.16 24.62
CA ALA A 204 14.34 5.02 25.10
C ALA A 204 13.86 3.70 24.47
N ALA A 205 12.54 3.49 24.41
CA ALA A 205 11.96 2.30 23.78
C ALA A 205 12.23 2.27 22.27
N MET A 206 12.12 3.40 21.56
CA MET A 206 12.49 3.49 20.14
C MET A 206 13.95 3.08 19.91
N GLN A 207 14.87 3.61 20.71
CA GLN A 207 16.30 3.30 20.57
C GLN A 207 16.57 1.80 20.73
N ARG A 208 15.93 1.17 21.73
CA ARG A 208 16.00 -0.29 21.91
C ARG A 208 15.41 -1.07 20.74
N VAL A 209 14.28 -0.63 20.17
CA VAL A 209 13.69 -1.27 18.99
C VAL A 209 14.68 -1.28 17.82
N ILE A 210 15.41 -0.18 17.62
CA ILE A 210 16.41 -0.04 16.55
C ILE A 210 17.64 -0.91 16.84
N ASP A 211 18.21 -0.80 18.04
CA ASP A 211 19.46 -1.48 18.41
C ASP A 211 19.28 -3.00 18.50
N GLU A 212 18.17 -3.46 19.05
CA GLU A 212 17.84 -4.89 19.23
C GLU A 212 17.07 -5.47 18.03
N GLN A 213 16.72 -4.66 17.02
CA GLN A 213 15.91 -5.03 15.85
C GLN A 213 14.62 -5.77 16.24
N LEU A 214 13.88 -5.20 17.20
CA LEU A 214 12.67 -5.82 17.72
C LEU A 214 11.57 -5.87 16.65
N SER A 215 10.76 -6.92 16.70
CA SER A 215 9.49 -6.97 15.96
C SER A 215 8.41 -6.13 16.64
N VAL A 216 7.35 -5.81 15.89
CA VAL A 216 6.18 -5.06 16.41
C VAL A 216 5.60 -5.75 17.65
N ARG A 217 5.48 -7.08 17.64
CA ARG A 217 4.97 -7.84 18.80
C ARG A 217 5.89 -7.76 20.03
N GLN A 218 7.20 -7.80 19.81
CA GLN A 218 8.18 -7.63 20.89
C GLN A 218 8.15 -6.21 21.45
N THR A 219 7.87 -5.23 20.60
CA THR A 219 7.73 -3.83 21.00
C THR A 219 6.45 -3.61 21.80
N GLU A 220 5.32 -4.19 21.37
CA GLU A 220 4.08 -4.20 22.14
C GLU A 220 4.30 -4.83 23.52
N ALA A 221 5.03 -5.95 23.59
CA ALA A 221 5.39 -6.58 24.86
C ALA A 221 6.29 -5.69 25.73
N LEU A 222 7.37 -5.12 25.16
CA LEU A 222 8.28 -4.18 25.83
C LEU A 222 7.52 -3.04 26.51
N VAL A 223 6.54 -2.49 25.79
CA VAL A 223 5.79 -1.31 26.24
C VAL A 223 4.72 -1.69 27.28
N ALA A 224 4.13 -2.89 27.17
CA ALA A 224 3.06 -3.34 28.07
C ALA A 224 3.54 -3.72 29.48
N THR A 225 4.77 -4.24 29.63
CA THR A 225 5.24 -4.78 30.92
C THR A 225 6.17 -3.85 31.69
N GLY A 226 6.64 -2.73 31.12
CA GLY A 226 7.63 -1.84 31.76
C GLY A 226 9.02 -2.46 31.97
N GLU A 227 9.12 -3.79 31.86
CA GLU A 227 10.32 -4.61 31.85
C GLU A 227 10.26 -5.58 30.66
N PRO A 228 11.40 -5.91 30.04
CA PRO A 228 11.43 -6.79 28.89
C PRO A 228 10.96 -8.19 29.29
N THR A 229 10.01 -8.75 28.53
CA THR A 229 10.03 -10.20 28.37
C THR A 229 11.34 -10.54 27.67
N PRO A 230 12.17 -11.45 28.21
CA PRO A 230 13.46 -11.75 27.61
C PRO A 230 13.22 -12.31 26.21
N ALA A 231 13.69 -11.58 25.21
CA ALA A 231 13.87 -12.10 23.88
C ALA A 231 14.84 -13.29 23.99
N LYS A 232 14.37 -14.50 23.69
CA LYS A 232 15.30 -15.54 23.25
C LYS A 232 16.04 -14.97 22.02
N PRO A 233 17.38 -14.94 22.01
CA PRO A 233 18.10 -14.49 20.83
C PRO A 233 17.70 -15.40 19.68
N ARG A 234 17.36 -14.82 18.53
CA ARG A 234 17.42 -15.55 17.27
C ARG A 234 18.86 -16.01 17.11
N PRO A 235 19.16 -17.31 17.00
CA PRO A 235 20.50 -17.72 16.63
C PRO A 235 20.73 -17.25 15.19
N LYS A 236 21.81 -16.48 15.01
CA LYS A 236 22.51 -16.45 13.71
C LYS A 236 22.77 -17.91 13.33
N LYS A 237 22.44 -18.28 12.11
CA LYS A 237 22.91 -19.54 11.51
C LYS A 237 24.43 -19.57 11.61
N SER A 238 24.96 -20.36 12.52
CA SER A 238 26.27 -20.97 12.41
C SER A 238 26.04 -22.46 12.30
N GLU A 239 26.52 -23.01 11.19
CA GLU A 239 26.68 -24.45 10.97
C GLU A 239 27.63 -25.01 12.02
N SER A 240 27.10 -25.74 13.00
CA SER A 240 27.76 -26.88 13.68
C SER A 240 27.01 -27.25 14.96
N ASP A 241 26.83 -28.55 15.14
CA ASP A 241 26.50 -29.27 16.38
C ASP A 241 25.05 -29.28 16.89
N GLU A 242 24.36 -30.31 16.41
CA GLU A 242 23.95 -31.48 17.22
C GLU A 242 23.72 -31.32 18.73
N SER A 243 22.56 -31.85 19.12
CA SER A 243 22.22 -32.45 20.42
C SER A 243 22.05 -31.52 21.63
N ASN A 244 20.79 -31.21 21.97
CA ASN A 244 20.15 -31.79 23.16
C ASN A 244 18.69 -31.33 23.29
N GLU A 245 17.74 -32.24 23.06
CA GLU A 245 16.47 -32.31 23.79
C GLU A 245 15.79 -33.65 23.45
N SER A 246 15.94 -34.63 24.33
CA SER A 246 15.19 -35.89 24.31
C SER A 246 13.74 -35.66 24.85
N PRO A 247 12.83 -36.64 24.78
CA PRO A 247 11.81 -36.71 23.76
C PRO A 247 10.40 -36.59 24.37
N ALA A 248 9.63 -35.57 23.99
CA ALA A 248 8.19 -35.67 24.11
C ALA A 248 7.68 -36.57 22.98
N GLU A 249 7.08 -37.71 23.32
CA GLU A 249 6.55 -38.73 22.40
C GLU A 249 5.76 -38.08 21.27
N ARG A 250 6.38 -38.01 20.09
CA ARG A 250 5.67 -37.63 18.87
C ARG A 250 4.75 -38.80 18.51
N PRO A 251 3.46 -38.55 18.25
CA PRO A 251 2.54 -39.63 17.89
C PRO A 251 3.04 -40.41 16.67
N GLU A 252 3.00 -41.74 16.72
CA GLU A 252 3.54 -42.64 15.69
C GLU A 252 2.95 -42.37 14.29
N HIS A 253 1.66 -42.01 14.23
CA HIS A 253 0.98 -41.63 12.98
C HIS A 253 1.58 -40.38 12.31
N VAL A 254 2.15 -39.45 13.09
CA VAL A 254 2.79 -38.24 12.56
C VAL A 254 4.11 -38.58 11.91
N ILE A 255 4.91 -39.42 12.55
CA ILE A 255 6.21 -39.86 12.04
C ILE A 255 6.04 -40.63 10.74
N LEU A 256 5.08 -41.56 10.69
CA LEU A 256 4.75 -42.32 9.48
C LEU A 256 4.25 -41.42 8.35
N PHE A 257 3.46 -40.40 8.66
CA PHE A 257 2.99 -39.43 7.69
C PHE A 257 4.15 -38.62 7.10
N GLU A 258 5.05 -38.09 7.94
CA GLU A 258 6.23 -37.34 7.50
C GLU A 258 7.13 -38.20 6.59
N GLN A 259 7.38 -39.46 6.97
CA GLN A 259 8.19 -40.39 6.16
C GLN A 259 7.55 -40.70 4.81
N THR A 260 6.25 -41.04 4.80
CA THR A 260 5.53 -41.37 3.56
C THR A 260 5.52 -40.19 2.58
N PHE A 261 5.28 -38.99 3.09
CA PHE A 261 5.30 -37.78 2.27
C PHE A 261 6.71 -37.41 1.83
N HIS A 262 7.73 -37.65 2.66
CA HIS A 262 9.12 -37.44 2.27
C HIS A 262 9.53 -38.36 1.12
N GLU A 263 9.21 -39.65 1.19
CA GLU A 263 9.51 -40.62 0.13
C GLU A 263 8.81 -40.29 -1.19
N ARG A 264 7.57 -39.78 -1.13
CA ARG A 264 6.80 -39.42 -2.33
C ARG A 264 7.19 -38.08 -2.92
N LEU A 265 7.42 -37.06 -2.09
CA LEU A 265 7.71 -35.70 -2.55
C LEU A 265 9.20 -35.46 -2.81
N GLY A 266 10.08 -36.26 -2.21
CA GLY A 266 11.52 -35.97 -2.15
C GLY A 266 11.85 -34.68 -1.38
N LEU A 267 10.88 -34.11 -0.66
CA LEU A 267 10.98 -32.87 0.10
C LEU A 267 10.80 -33.18 1.58
N ALA A 268 11.50 -32.45 2.44
CA ALA A 268 11.29 -32.58 3.88
C ALA A 268 9.87 -32.14 4.22
N VAL A 269 9.11 -32.98 4.91
CA VAL A 269 7.75 -32.67 5.38
C VAL A 269 7.75 -32.63 6.89
N GLN A 270 7.20 -31.56 7.45
CA GLN A 270 7.07 -31.37 8.90
C GLN A 270 5.61 -31.19 9.28
N VAL A 271 5.14 -31.93 10.27
CA VAL A 271 3.79 -31.82 10.82
C VAL A 271 3.87 -31.19 12.20
N LYS A 272 3.28 -30.01 12.34
CA LYS A 272 3.13 -29.31 13.62
C LYS A 272 1.70 -29.47 14.12
N LEU A 273 1.51 -30.32 15.11
CA LEU A 273 0.24 -30.43 15.82
C LEU A 273 0.03 -29.21 16.74
N LYS A 274 -1.18 -28.68 16.79
CA LYS A 274 -1.64 -27.74 17.83
C LYS A 274 -2.48 -28.54 18.84
N LYS A 275 -2.85 -27.94 19.98
CA LYS A 275 -3.70 -28.60 20.99
C LYS A 275 -5.00 -29.12 20.33
N GLY A 276 -5.28 -30.43 20.45
CA GLY A 276 -6.42 -31.12 19.83
C GLY A 276 -6.06 -31.89 18.55
N GLU A 277 -7.05 -32.17 17.70
CA GLU A 277 -6.87 -32.88 16.40
C GLU A 277 -6.47 -31.94 15.24
N SER A 278 -6.18 -30.68 15.54
CA SER A 278 -5.80 -29.67 14.53
C SER A 278 -4.28 -29.56 14.40
N GLY A 279 -3.79 -29.47 13.16
CA GLY A 279 -2.36 -29.36 12.88
C GLY A 279 -2.07 -28.63 11.58
N GLN A 280 -0.78 -28.42 11.32
CA GLN A 280 -0.27 -27.81 10.09
C GLN A 280 0.78 -28.74 9.48
N VAL A 281 0.65 -29.04 8.19
CA VAL A 281 1.70 -29.68 7.40
C VAL A 281 2.50 -28.58 6.72
N ILE A 282 3.82 -28.58 6.90
CA ILE A 282 4.76 -27.60 6.37
C ILE A 282 5.71 -28.34 5.45
N ILE A 283 5.69 -27.98 4.16
CA ILE A 283 6.60 -28.52 3.15
C ILE A 283 7.46 -27.35 2.65
N PRO A 284 8.66 -27.13 3.21
CA PRO A 284 9.59 -26.14 2.69
C PRO A 284 10.06 -26.50 1.28
N PHE A 285 10.07 -25.51 0.39
CA PHE A 285 10.74 -25.56 -0.91
C PHE A 285 11.72 -24.39 -1.02
N LYS A 286 12.80 -24.57 -1.76
CA LYS A 286 13.90 -23.60 -1.92
C LYS A 286 14.08 -23.13 -3.36
N THR A 287 13.55 -23.86 -4.33
CA THR A 287 13.72 -23.60 -5.76
C THR A 287 12.37 -23.58 -6.48
N ALA A 288 12.32 -22.90 -7.63
CA ALA A 288 11.13 -22.89 -8.50
C ALA A 288 10.78 -24.31 -8.97
N ASP A 289 11.78 -25.15 -9.24
CA ASP A 289 11.59 -26.56 -9.63
C ASP A 289 10.94 -27.40 -8.51
N GLU A 290 11.31 -27.16 -7.25
CA GLU A 290 10.68 -27.83 -6.10
C GLU A 290 9.22 -27.40 -5.93
N TRP A 291 8.91 -26.13 -6.19
CA TRP A 291 7.55 -25.60 -6.21
C TRP A 291 6.70 -26.22 -7.33
N GLU A 292 7.23 -26.29 -8.55
CA GLU A 292 6.52 -26.89 -9.69
C GLU A 292 6.23 -28.38 -9.47
N LYS A 293 7.19 -29.14 -8.92
CA LYS A 293 6.98 -30.56 -8.56
C LYS A 293 5.89 -30.71 -7.51
N LEU A 294 5.91 -29.87 -6.47
CA LEU A 294 4.90 -29.89 -5.41
C LEU A 294 3.51 -29.55 -5.95
N ASN A 295 3.42 -28.54 -6.82
CA ASN A 295 2.17 -28.12 -7.44
C ASN A 295 1.60 -29.20 -8.39
N ALA A 296 2.46 -29.83 -9.20
CA ALA A 296 2.07 -30.94 -10.08
C ALA A 296 1.52 -32.14 -9.29
N MET A 297 2.16 -32.50 -8.18
CA MET A 297 1.70 -33.60 -7.34
C MET A 297 0.38 -33.29 -6.63
N LEU A 298 0.22 -32.11 -6.04
CA LEU A 298 -1.05 -31.70 -5.41
C LEU A 298 -2.20 -31.65 -6.42
N SER A 299 -1.94 -31.19 -7.64
CA SER A 299 -2.94 -31.13 -8.71
C SER A 299 -3.34 -32.52 -9.21
N SER A 300 -2.40 -33.48 -9.23
CA SER A 300 -2.67 -34.86 -9.65
C SER A 300 -3.57 -35.66 -8.69
N MET A 301 -3.72 -35.21 -7.44
CA MET A 301 -4.61 -35.81 -6.44
C MET A 301 -6.03 -35.22 -6.44
N ALA A 302 -6.27 -34.14 -7.19
CA ALA A 302 -7.56 -33.45 -7.27
C ALA A 302 -8.40 -33.82 -8.52
N SER A 303 -7.95 -34.82 -9.29
CA SER A 303 -8.67 -35.46 -10.41
C SER A 303 -8.90 -36.93 -10.13
#